data_AF-A0A0B6XW77-F1
#
_entry.id   AF-A0A0B6XW77-F1
#
_cell.length_a   1.000
_cell.length_b   1.000
_cell.length_c   1.000
_cell.angle_alpha   90.00
_cell.angle_beta   90.00
_cell.angle_gamma   90.00
#
_symmetry.space_group_name_H-M   'P 1'
#
loop_
_entity.id
_entity.type
_entity.pdbx_description
1 polymer ?
#
loop_
_entity_poly.entity_id
_entity_poly.type
_entity_poly.pdbx_seq_one_letter_code
_entity_poly.pdbx_strand_id
1 'polypeptide(L)'
;TVLGAVLMEAFYVVFDRNMSRIGFGQTTCPLPDPAHQIRKQTVWGPFSSNKNLSECAYKKPESTEKRFLVVSYVMSALLLVVLLPLVILFFMWTCKLLRQQRQYNGDTPE
;
A
#
# COMPACT_ATOMS: atom_id res chain seq x y z
N THR A 1 14.54 2.12 8.42
CA THR A 1 15.62 2.05 9.42
C THR A 1 15.03 1.62 10.74
N VAL A 2 15.68 0.67 11.45
CA VAL A 2 15.28 0.24 12.79
C VAL A 2 16.40 0.57 13.75
N LEU A 3 16.10 1.33 14.81
CA LEU A 3 17.03 1.58 15.90
C LEU A 3 16.85 0.46 16.94
N GLY A 4 17.83 -0.45 17.01
CA GLY A 4 17.75 -1.66 17.84
C GLY A 4 18.09 -1.42 19.32
N ALA A 5 17.90 -2.46 20.14
CA ALA A 5 18.12 -2.43 21.58
C ALA A 5 19.55 -2.01 21.97
N VAL A 6 20.56 -2.50 21.26
CA VAL A 6 21.97 -2.14 21.51
C VAL A 6 22.23 -0.63 21.40
N LEU A 7 21.50 0.07 20.53
CA LEU A 7 21.59 1.53 20.44
C LEU A 7 20.87 2.21 21.61
N MET A 8 19.74 1.66 22.05
CA MET A 8 18.98 2.19 23.18
C MET A 8 19.67 1.98 24.53
N GLU A 9 20.49 0.95 24.70
CA GLU A 9 21.27 0.73 25.93
C GLU A 9 22.32 1.81 26.17
N ALA A 10 22.76 2.45 25.09
CA ALA A 10 23.87 3.38 25.12
C ALA A 10 23.43 4.86 25.31
N PHE A 11 22.11 5.12 25.27
CA PHE A 11 21.50 6.42 25.53
C PHE A 11 20.35 6.33 26.54
N TYR A 12 20.03 7.44 27.20
CA TYR A 12 18.75 7.56 27.89
C TYR A 12 17.68 7.99 26.89
N VAL A 13 16.69 7.14 26.62
CA VAL A 13 15.65 7.37 25.61
C VAL A 13 14.31 7.67 26.28
N VAL A 14 13.69 8.79 25.92
CA VAL A 14 12.37 9.20 26.44
C VAL A 14 11.33 9.19 25.33
N PHE A 15 10.27 8.41 25.51
CA PHE A 15 9.12 8.35 24.61
C PHE A 15 8.00 9.28 25.11
N ASP A 16 8.00 10.53 24.66
CA ASP A 16 6.95 11.49 25.00
C ASP A 16 5.80 11.39 23.99
N ARG A 17 4.83 10.52 24.32
CA ARG A 17 3.64 10.29 23.50
C ARG A 17 2.69 11.49 23.46
N ASN A 18 2.66 12.32 24.52
CA ASN A 18 1.76 13.46 24.56
C ASN A 18 2.16 14.50 23.51
N MET A 19 3.47 14.67 23.28
CA MET A 19 4.00 15.60 22.28
C MET A 19 4.51 14.91 21.00
N SER A 20 4.22 13.62 20.81
CA SER A 20 4.63 12.83 19.63
C SER A 20 6.11 12.96 19.28
N ARG A 21 6.98 12.88 20.30
CA ARG A 21 8.43 13.07 20.15
C ARG A 21 9.24 12.05 20.93
N ILE A 22 10.48 11.84 20.49
CA ILE A 22 11.45 10.95 21.13
C ILE A 22 12.67 11.79 21.50
N GLY A 23 13.06 11.75 22.77
CA GLY A 23 14.25 12.44 23.29
C GLY A 23 15.40 11.47 23.52
N PHE A 24 16.63 11.93 23.27
CA PHE A 24 17.86 11.20 23.55
C PHE A 24 18.74 12.02 24.48
N GLY A 25 19.23 11.38 25.54
CA GLY A 25 20.16 11.95 26.51
C GLY A 25 21.34 11.02 26.77
N GLN A 26 22.37 11.55 27.41
CA GLN A 26 23.49 10.75 27.86
C GLN A 26 23.06 9.87 29.05
N THR A 27 23.32 8.57 28.97
CA THR A 27 23.03 7.63 30.08
C THR A 27 24.12 7.68 31.15
N THR A 28 23.73 7.50 32.41
CA THR A 28 24.64 7.40 33.57
C THR A 28 24.84 5.96 34.04
N CYS A 29 24.10 5.00 33.47
CA CYS A 29 24.21 3.59 33.84
C CYS A 29 25.48 2.94 33.23
N PRO A 30 26.11 2.00 33.93
CA PRO A 30 27.23 1.24 33.40
C PRO A 30 26.77 0.42 32.19
N LEU A 31 27.58 0.41 31.13
CA LEU A 31 27.28 -0.35 29.94
C LEU A 31 27.35 -1.87 30.22
N PRO A 32 26.58 -2.70 29.50
CA PRO A 32 26.56 -4.15 29.71
C PRO A 32 27.93 -4.83 29.60
N ASP A 33 28.84 -4.29 28.78
CA ASP A 33 30.21 -4.79 28.66
C ASP A 33 31.24 -3.79 29.21
N PRO A 34 31.89 -4.06 30.36
CA PRO A 34 32.98 -3.22 30.87
C PRO A 34 34.27 -3.32 30.03
N ALA A 35 34.39 -4.35 29.19
CA ALA A 35 35.51 -4.56 28.27
C ALA A 35 35.35 -3.80 26.93
N HIS A 36 34.10 -3.60 26.48
CA HIS A 36 33.81 -2.71 25.36
C HIS A 36 33.56 -1.31 25.92
N GLN A 37 34.62 -0.51 26.02
CA GLN A 37 34.48 0.94 26.12
C GLN A 37 33.76 1.43 24.86
N ILE A 38 32.44 1.39 24.85
CA ILE A 38 31.68 2.18 23.89
C ILE A 38 32.00 3.63 24.24
N ARG A 39 32.93 4.18 23.46
CA ARG A 39 33.39 5.56 23.47
C ARG A 39 32.25 6.47 23.92
N LYS A 40 32.49 7.27 24.99
CA LYS A 40 31.54 8.22 25.59
C LYS A 40 30.49 8.67 24.58
N GLN A 41 29.27 8.18 24.75
CA GLN A 41 28.18 8.52 23.85
C GLN A 41 27.77 9.96 24.12
N THR A 42 27.73 10.76 23.07
CA THR A 42 27.49 12.19 23.19
C THR A 42 26.40 12.61 22.25
N VAL A 43 25.44 13.36 22.79
CA VAL A 43 24.35 13.98 22.05
C VAL A 43 24.73 15.46 21.90
N TRP A 44 24.88 15.92 20.65
CA TRP A 44 25.26 17.30 20.34
C TRP A 44 24.24 17.95 19.43
N GLY A 45 24.14 19.28 19.51
CA GLY A 45 23.26 20.09 18.68
C GLY A 45 23.07 21.49 19.30
N PRO A 46 22.31 22.39 18.65
CA PRO A 46 21.55 22.19 17.41
C PRO A 46 22.40 22.34 16.15
N PHE A 47 22.06 21.60 15.09
CA PHE A 47 22.64 21.77 13.75
C PHE A 47 21.61 22.42 12.84
N SER A 48 21.95 23.55 12.22
CA SER A 48 21.10 24.18 11.21
C SER A 48 21.21 23.41 9.90
N SER A 49 20.07 22.93 9.39
CA SER A 49 19.97 22.38 8.04
C SER A 49 19.28 23.39 7.15
N ASN A 50 19.97 23.84 6.08
CA ASN A 50 19.35 24.69 5.05
C ASN A 50 18.28 23.96 4.22
N LYS A 51 18.10 22.65 4.43
CA LYS A 51 17.11 21.81 3.73
C LYS A 51 15.94 21.47 4.64
N ASN A 52 14.77 21.33 4.03
CA ASN A 52 13.55 20.86 4.69
C ASN A 52 13.69 19.39 5.11
N LEU A 53 13.95 19.16 6.40
CA LEU A 53 14.07 17.80 6.98
C LEU A 53 12.79 16.97 6.85
N SER A 54 11.64 17.61 6.62
CA SER A 54 10.36 16.94 6.38
C SER A 54 10.30 16.12 5.08
N GLU A 55 11.19 16.41 4.12
CA GLU A 55 11.27 15.66 2.86
C GLU A 55 12.05 14.35 2.99
N CYS A 56 12.86 14.20 4.05
CA CYS A 56 13.57 12.95 4.33
C CYS A 56 12.62 11.82 4.77
N ALA A 57 11.42 12.17 5.25
CA ALA A 57 10.41 11.19 5.62
C ALA A 57 9.86 10.52 4.35
N TYR A 58 10.06 9.22 4.22
CA TYR A 58 9.48 8.45 3.14
C TYR A 58 7.95 8.54 3.21
N LYS A 59 7.35 9.22 2.24
CA LYS A 59 5.90 9.23 2.02
C LYS A 59 5.60 8.13 1.01
N LYS A 60 4.84 7.11 1.42
CA LYS A 60 4.36 6.06 0.50
C LYS A 60 3.70 6.76 -0.69
N PRO A 61 4.12 6.49 -1.95
CA PRO A 61 3.51 7.12 -3.10
C PRO A 61 2.08 6.58 -3.27
N GLU A 62 1.12 7.29 -2.71
CA GLU A 62 -0.31 7.03 -2.82
C GLU A 62 -0.79 7.02 -4.29
N SER A 63 -0.04 7.67 -5.18
CA SER A 63 -0.37 7.79 -6.60
C SER A 63 -0.29 6.49 -7.37
N THR A 64 0.61 5.57 -7.02
CA THR A 64 0.86 4.37 -7.84
C THR A 64 -0.28 3.37 -7.71
N GLU A 65 -0.74 3.14 -6.47
CA GLU A 65 -1.88 2.27 -6.16
C GLU A 65 -3.17 2.82 -6.77
N LYS A 66 -3.39 4.14 -6.68
CA LYS A 66 -4.53 4.81 -7.30
C LYS A 66 -4.53 4.79 -8.82
N ARG A 67 -3.36 4.87 -9.46
CA ARG A 67 -3.24 4.86 -10.94
C ARG A 67 -3.61 3.52 -11.55
N PHE A 68 -3.17 2.41 -10.96
CA PHE A 68 -3.53 1.08 -11.45
C PHE A 68 -5.04 0.82 -11.34
N LEU A 69 -5.68 1.31 -10.28
CA LEU A 69 -7.14 1.23 -10.11
C LEU A 69 -7.89 2.02 -11.18
N VAL A 70 -7.44 3.24 -11.51
CA VAL A 70 -8.09 4.04 -12.55
C VAL A 70 -8.04 3.34 -13.91
N VAL A 71 -6.87 2.77 -14.28
CA VAL A 71 -6.72 2.05 -15.56
C VAL A 71 -7.61 0.81 -15.61
N SER A 72 -7.68 0.03 -14.52
CA SER A 72 -8.51 -1.17 -14.49
C SER A 72 -10.01 -0.86 -14.59
N TYR A 73 -10.49 0.22 -13.96
CA TYR A 73 -11.89 0.65 -14.07
C TYR A 73 -12.26 1.13 -15.48
N VAL A 74 -11.35 1.83 -16.16
CA VAL A 74 -11.59 2.28 -17.54
C VAL A 74 -11.71 1.08 -18.47
N MET A 75 -10.78 0.12 -18.36
CA MET A 75 -10.81 -1.08 -19.21
C MET A 75 -12.03 -1.96 -18.93
N SER A 76 -12.42 -2.13 -17.66
CA SER A 76 -13.62 -2.91 -17.31
C SER A 76 -14.90 -2.24 -17.82
N ALA A 77 -15.02 -0.91 -17.73
CA ALA A 77 -16.16 -0.17 -18.25
C ALA A 77 -16.28 -0.32 -19.78
N LEU A 78 -15.17 -0.20 -20.51
CA LEU A 78 -15.14 -0.40 -21.96
C LEU A 78 -15.55 -1.83 -22.34
N LEU A 79 -15.07 -2.83 -21.60
CA LEU A 79 -15.47 -4.22 -21.81
C LEU A 79 -16.97 -4.42 -21.58
N LEU A 80 -17.54 -3.85 -20.53
CA LEU A 80 -18.97 -3.95 -20.27
C LEU A 80 -19.79 -3.28 -21.38
N VAL A 81 -19.41 -2.08 -21.83
CA VAL A 81 -20.15 -1.36 -22.88
C VAL A 81 -20.13 -2.11 -24.21
N VAL A 82 -19.04 -2.81 -24.54
CA VAL A 82 -18.90 -3.54 -25.81
C VAL A 82 -19.44 -4.96 -25.74
N LEU A 83 -19.11 -5.71 -24.67
CA LEU A 83 -19.52 -7.12 -24.55
C LEU A 83 -21.00 -7.27 -24.21
N LEU A 84 -21.57 -6.38 -23.40
CA LEU A 84 -22.97 -6.47 -22.98
C LEU A 84 -23.97 -6.48 -24.16
N PRO A 85 -23.92 -5.56 -25.14
CA PRO A 85 -24.81 -5.61 -26.30
C PRO A 85 -24.54 -6.85 -27.18
N LEU A 86 -23.28 -7.25 -27.35
CA LEU A 86 -22.93 -8.46 -28.11
C LEU A 86 -23.53 -9.72 -27.49
N VAL A 87 -23.44 -9.85 -26.17
CA VAL A 87 -24.01 -10.98 -25.42
C VAL A 87 -25.55 -10.98 -25.52
N ILE A 88 -26.19 -9.82 -25.39
CA ILE A 88 -27.66 -9.71 -25.53
C ILE A 88 -28.09 -10.11 -26.95
N LEU A 89 -27.43 -9.59 -27.97
CA LEU A 89 -27.74 -9.93 -29.37
C LEU A 89 -27.53 -11.42 -29.65
N PHE A 90 -26.43 -11.99 -29.16
CA PHE A 90 -26.14 -13.42 -29.30
C PHE A 90 -27.19 -14.29 -28.57
N PHE A 91 -27.58 -13.90 -27.36
CA PHE A 91 -28.62 -14.60 -26.60
C PHE A 91 -29.98 -14.51 -27.30
N MET A 92 -30.35 -13.34 -27.81
CA MET A 92 -31.57 -13.16 -28.59
C MET A 92 -31.57 -14.01 -29.87
N TRP A 93 -30.45 -14.04 -30.59
CA TRP A 93 -30.30 -14.82 -31.82
C TRP A 93 -30.45 -16.32 -31.54
N THR A 94 -29.68 -16.84 -30.59
CA THR A 94 -29.72 -18.26 -30.20
C THR A 94 -31.11 -18.66 -29.71
N CYS A 95 -31.77 -17.82 -28.90
CA CYS A 95 -33.15 -18.06 -28.48
C CYS A 95 -34.14 -18.09 -29.66
N LYS A 96 -33.97 -17.23 -30.67
CA LYS A 96 -34.80 -17.25 -31.89
C LYS A 96 -34.59 -18.54 -32.69
N LEU A 97 -33.34 -18.95 -32.91
CA LEU A 97 -33.02 -20.19 -33.63
C LEU A 97 -33.60 -21.42 -32.91
N LEU A 98 -33.42 -21.50 -31.59
CA LEU A 98 -33.98 -22.60 -30.78
C LEU A 98 -35.51 -22.65 -30.83
N ARG A 99 -36.18 -21.47 -30.83
CA ARG A 99 -37.64 -21.40 -31.00
C ARG A 99 -38.10 -21.87 -32.37
N GLN A 100 -37.42 -21.47 -33.45
CA GLN A 100 -37.75 -21.91 -34.81
C GLN A 100 -37.57 -23.42 -34.99
N GLN A 101 -36.46 -23.98 -34.48
CA GLN A 101 -36.22 -25.43 -34.49
C GLN A 101 -37.33 -26.20 -33.75
N ARG A 102 -37.80 -25.69 -32.61
CA ARG A 102 -38.89 -26.31 -31.86
C ARG A 102 -40.24 -26.27 -32.59
N GLN A 103 -40.53 -25.22 -33.38
CA GLN A 103 -41.75 -25.17 -34.18
C GLN A 103 -41.69 -26.10 -35.40
N TYR A 104 -40.56 -26.13 -36.12
CA TYR A 104 -40.38 -27.03 -37.27
C TYR A 104 -40.53 -28.51 -36.88
N ASN A 105 -40.03 -28.89 -35.71
CA ASN A 105 -40.12 -30.27 -35.21
C ASN A 105 -41.51 -30.64 -34.63
N GLY A 106 -42.42 -29.67 -34.51
CA GLY A 106 -43.80 -29.87 -34.05
C GLY A 106 -44.83 -29.95 -35.19
N ASP A 107 -44.43 -29.59 -36.41
CA ASP A 107 -45.27 -29.58 -37.62
C ASP A 107 -45.07 -30.81 -38.52
N THR A 108 -44.36 -31.85 -38.07
CA THR A 108 -44.39 -33.18 -38.73
C THR A 108 -45.67 -33.93 -38.32
N PRO A 109 -46.67 -34.08 -39.21
CA PRO A 109 -47.80 -34.95 -38.94
C PRO A 109 -47.34 -36.42 -39.02
N GLU A 110 -47.73 -37.22 -38.04
CA GLU A 110 -47.68 -38.69 -38.09
C GLU A 110 -48.45 -39.25 -39.29
#